data_AF-A0A662PGM5-F1
#
_entry.id   AF-A0A662PGM5-F1
#
_cell.length_a   1.000
_cell.length_b   1.000
_cell.length_c   1.000
_cell.angle_alpha   90.00
_cell.angle_beta   90.00
_cell.angle_gamma   90.00
#
_symmetry.space_group_name_H-M   'P 1'
#
loop_
_entity.id
_entity.type
_entity.pdbx_description
1 polymer ?
#
loop_
_entity_poly.entity_id
_entity_poly.type
_entity_poly.pdbx_seq_one_letter_code
_entity_poly.pdbx_strand_id
1 'polypeptide(L)'
;MFVCSAYGSVPKNRSKAKEDYLEKTMTEMGIKADVYDAFGGVLDFSESSRMRFLDKKMLNMAAKGLEKDIDLKIEKNTKNDLRNWEQIRAFAEQFGKIVKD
;
A
#
# COMPACT_ATOMS: atom_id res chain seq x y z
N MET A 1 -5.74 -3.18 -11.82
CA MET A 1 -5.91 -2.04 -10.89
C MET A 1 -5.09 -2.30 -9.64
N PHE A 2 -4.61 -1.30 -8.90
CA PHE A 2 -3.96 -1.55 -7.62
C PHE A 2 -4.17 -0.39 -6.64
N VAL A 3 -3.92 -0.65 -5.36
CA VAL A 3 -3.87 0.38 -4.31
C VAL A 3 -2.60 0.21 -3.49
N CYS A 4 -2.01 1.32 -3.04
CA CYS A 4 -0.91 1.31 -2.08
C CYS A 4 -1.41 1.93 -0.76
N SER A 5 -1.30 1.21 0.36
CA SER A 5 -1.73 1.73 1.65
C SER A 5 -0.89 1.17 2.80
N ALA A 6 -0.86 1.91 3.93
CA ALA A 6 -0.28 1.39 5.17
C ALA A 6 -0.96 0.06 5.58
N TYR A 7 -2.27 -0.05 5.38
CA TYR A 7 -3.03 -1.27 5.68
C TYR A 7 -2.59 -2.47 4.82
N GLY A 8 -2.34 -2.26 3.52
CA GLY A 8 -1.78 -3.28 2.60
C GLY A 8 -0.33 -3.67 2.90
N SER A 9 0.35 -2.93 3.78
CA SER A 9 1.71 -3.26 4.23
C SER A 9 1.72 -4.48 5.16
N VAL A 10 0.60 -4.77 5.82
CA VAL A 10 0.43 -5.91 6.73
C VAL A 10 -0.10 -7.13 5.96
N PRO A 11 0.64 -8.25 5.87
CA PRO A 11 0.23 -9.41 5.06
C PRO A 11 -1.17 -9.93 5.35
N LYS A 12 -1.54 -10.08 6.64
CA LYS A 12 -2.88 -10.55 7.07
C LYS A 12 -4.03 -9.62 6.65
N ASN A 13 -3.74 -8.35 6.34
CA ASN A 13 -4.75 -7.34 6.01
C ASN A 13 -4.93 -7.18 4.50
N ARG A 14 -4.06 -7.74 3.65
CA ARG A 14 -4.08 -7.49 2.20
C ARG A 14 -5.37 -7.90 1.53
N SER A 15 -5.94 -9.06 1.87
CA SER A 15 -7.23 -9.49 1.32
C SER A 15 -8.33 -8.50 1.67
N LYS A 16 -8.37 -8.02 2.92
CA LYS A 16 -9.35 -7.02 3.34
C LYS A 16 -9.12 -5.67 2.67
N ALA A 17 -7.87 -5.27 2.46
CA ALA A 17 -7.53 -4.06 1.70
C ALA A 17 -8.01 -4.14 0.24
N LYS A 18 -7.96 -5.32 -0.39
CA LYS A 18 -8.51 -5.53 -1.74
C LYS A 18 -10.03 -5.39 -1.74
N GLU A 19 -10.72 -6.03 -0.79
CA GLU A 19 -12.17 -5.93 -0.65
C GLU A 19 -12.63 -4.48 -0.46
N ASP A 20 -12.06 -3.80 0.55
CA ASP A 20 -12.53 -2.50 1.01
C ASP A 20 -12.21 -1.36 0.03
N TYR A 21 -11.04 -1.40 -0.63
CA TYR A 21 -10.57 -0.30 -1.47
C TYR A 21 -10.71 -0.54 -2.96
N LEU A 22 -10.66 -1.80 -3.41
CA LEU A 22 -10.68 -2.13 -4.84
C LEU A 22 -12.03 -2.75 -5.23
N GLU A 23 -12.43 -3.86 -4.60
CA GLU A 23 -13.62 -4.61 -5.04
C GLU A 23 -14.90 -3.79 -4.87
N LYS A 24 -15.03 -3.08 -3.74
CA LYS A 24 -16.13 -2.15 -3.52
C LYS A 24 -16.17 -1.06 -4.58
N THR A 25 -15.05 -0.37 -4.81
CA THR A 25 -14.92 0.69 -5.81
C THR A 25 -15.22 0.19 -7.23
N MET A 26 -14.68 -0.98 -7.60
CA MET A 26 -14.91 -1.61 -8.89
C MET A 26 -16.39 -1.94 -9.09
N THR A 27 -17.04 -2.49 -8.06
CA THR A 27 -18.49 -2.78 -8.07
C THR A 27 -19.31 -1.51 -8.28
N GLU A 28 -19.03 -0.45 -7.51
CA GLU A 28 -19.71 0.84 -7.63
C GLU A 28 -19.54 1.48 -9.00
N MET A 29 -18.37 1.27 -9.64
CA MET A 29 -18.05 1.81 -10.96
C MET A 29 -18.43 0.89 -12.13
N GLY A 30 -18.96 -0.31 -11.87
CA GLY A 30 -19.22 -1.31 -12.92
C GLY A 30 -17.96 -1.80 -13.64
N ILE A 31 -16.80 -1.72 -12.99
CA ILE A 31 -15.51 -2.14 -13.53
C ILE A 31 -15.27 -3.61 -13.16
N LYS A 32 -14.82 -4.41 -14.13
CA LYS A 32 -14.26 -5.74 -13.89
C LYS A 32 -12.77 -5.71 -14.25
N ALA A 33 -11.91 -5.92 -13.27
CA ALA A 33 -10.47 -6.01 -13.49
C ALA A 33 -10.02 -7.47 -13.58
N ASP A 34 -9.24 -7.79 -14.61
CA ASP A 34 -8.62 -9.12 -14.77
C ASP A 34 -7.53 -9.38 -13.73
N VAL A 35 -6.86 -8.33 -13.26
CA VAL A 35 -5.85 -8.40 -12.20
C VAL A 35 -5.92 -7.19 -11.28
N TYR A 36 -5.90 -7.43 -9.97
CA TYR A 36 -5.85 -6.39 -8.96
C TYR A 36 -5.20 -6.83 -7.66
N ASP A 37 -4.51 -5.90 -7.00
CA ASP A 37 -3.78 -6.17 -5.77
C ASP A 37 -3.64 -4.96 -4.86
N ALA A 38 -3.43 -5.22 -3.57
CA ALA A 38 -3.14 -4.23 -2.54
C ALA A 38 -1.70 -4.35 -2.07
N PHE A 39 -0.95 -3.26 -2.18
CA PHE A 39 0.45 -3.16 -1.81
C PHE A 39 0.64 -2.32 -0.56
N GLY A 40 1.83 -2.47 0.04
CA GLY A 40 2.28 -1.55 1.07
C GLY A 40 2.41 -0.10 0.56
N GLY A 41 2.38 0.83 1.50
CA GLY A 41 2.56 2.26 1.22
C GLY A 41 3.99 2.73 1.45
N VAL A 42 4.26 3.99 1.10
CA VAL A 42 5.47 4.69 1.54
C VAL A 42 5.09 5.65 2.65
N LEU A 43 5.76 5.55 3.81
CA LEU A 43 5.61 6.50 4.91
C LEU A 43 6.78 7.49 4.86
N ASP A 44 6.54 8.67 4.29
CA ASP A 44 7.57 9.68 4.04
C ASP A 44 7.67 10.70 5.18
N PHE A 45 8.53 10.43 6.16
CA PHE A 45 8.86 11.36 7.23
C PHE A 45 10.02 12.30 6.87
N SER A 46 10.62 12.18 5.68
CA SER A 46 11.77 12.98 5.28
C SER A 46 11.47 14.47 5.24
N GLU A 47 12.50 15.30 5.32
CA GLU A 47 12.35 16.75 5.17
C GLU A 47 11.77 17.14 3.80
N SER A 48 12.08 16.35 2.76
CA SER A 48 11.56 16.53 1.40
C SER A 48 10.08 16.19 1.22
N SER A 49 9.45 15.59 2.23
CA SER A 49 8.02 15.24 2.20
C SER A 49 7.15 16.48 2.04
N ARG A 50 6.09 16.37 1.23
CA ARG A 50 5.09 17.43 1.05
C ARG A 50 4.19 17.64 2.28
N MET A 51 4.25 16.72 3.25
CA MET A 51 3.48 16.77 4.48
C MET A 51 3.99 17.87 5.43
N ARG A 52 3.06 18.60 6.04
CA ARG A 52 3.37 19.60 7.06
C ARG A 52 3.68 18.91 8.39
N PHE A 53 4.16 19.69 9.37
CA PHE A 53 4.54 19.17 10.68
C PHE A 53 3.43 18.37 11.38
N LEU A 54 2.18 18.87 11.33
CA LEU A 54 1.04 18.19 11.95
C LEU A 54 0.71 16.87 11.24
N ASP A 55 0.74 16.84 9.91
CA ASP A 55 0.53 15.63 9.11
C ASP A 55 1.55 14.55 9.47
N LYS A 56 2.84 14.93 9.56
CA LYS A 56 3.92 14.03 9.98
C LYS A 56 3.72 13.51 11.40
N LYS A 57 3.21 14.34 12.31
CA LYS A 57 2.91 13.92 13.70
C LYS A 57 1.77 12.92 13.74
N MET A 58 0.69 13.13 12.98
CA MET A 58 -0.43 12.18 12.88
C MET A 58 0.00 10.86 12.24
N LEU A 59 0.76 10.92 11.14
CA LEU A 59 1.29 9.74 10.48
C LEU A 59 2.21 8.93 11.40
N ASN A 60 3.04 9.59 12.20
CA ASN A 60 3.93 8.93 13.16
C ASN A 60 3.15 8.20 14.26
N MET A 61 2.00 8.74 14.69
CA MET A 61 1.13 8.03 15.64
C MET A 61 0.50 6.78 15.02
N ALA A 62 0.02 6.86 13.78
CA ALA A 62 -0.51 5.71 13.05
C ALA A 62 0.57 4.65 12.79
N ALA A 63 1.77 5.09 12.41
CA ALA A 63 2.94 4.25 12.15
C ALA A 63 3.33 3.39 13.37
N LYS A 64 3.32 3.95 14.59
CA LYS A 64 3.61 3.18 15.82
C LYS A 64 2.64 2.03 16.07
N GLY A 65 1.38 2.17 15.64
CA GLY A 65 0.42 1.07 15.68
C GLY A 65 0.80 -0.01 14.67
N LEU A 66 1.19 0.42 13.48
CA LEU A 66 1.59 -0.45 12.37
C LEU A 66 2.86 -1.27 12.66
N GLU A 67 3.88 -0.70 13.32
CA GLU A 67 5.14 -1.40 13.67
C GLU A 67 4.93 -2.68 14.49
N LYS A 68 3.79 -2.83 15.17
CA LYS A 68 3.46 -4.07 15.89
C LYS A 68 2.91 -5.17 14.99
N ASP A 69 2.35 -4.77 13.85
CA ASP A 69 1.69 -5.64 12.89
C ASP A 69 2.56 -5.95 11.66
N ILE A 70 3.64 -5.19 11.46
CA ILE A 70 4.65 -5.42 10.42
C ILE A 70 5.99 -5.74 11.08
N ASP A 71 6.74 -6.69 10.52
CA ASP A 71 8.09 -7.05 10.97
C ASP A 71 9.13 -6.06 10.42
N LEU A 72 8.85 -4.75 10.54
CA LEU A 72 9.68 -3.67 10.03
C LEU A 72 9.65 -2.50 11.01
N LYS A 73 10.83 -1.97 11.29
CA LYS A 73 10.99 -0.74 12.05
C LYS A 73 10.75 0.46 11.16
N ILE A 74 9.93 1.39 11.61
CA ILE A 74 9.67 2.65 10.93
C ILE A 74 10.67 3.70 11.43
N GLU A 75 11.54 4.12 10.53
CA GLU A 75 12.57 5.12 10.80
C GLU A 75 12.01 6.54 10.71
N LYS A 76 12.49 7.40 11.61
CA LYS A 76 12.14 8.82 11.63
C LYS A 76 12.96 9.58 10.58
N ASN A 77 12.40 10.67 10.07
CA ASN A 77 13.07 11.59 9.13
C ASN A 77 13.52 10.96 7.80
N THR A 78 12.98 9.80 7.42
CA THR A 78 13.28 9.12 6.15
C THR A 78 12.01 8.66 5.45
N LYS A 79 12.18 8.07 4.26
CA LYS A 79 11.14 7.38 3.50
C LYS A 79 11.16 5.90 3.85
N ASN A 80 10.10 5.45 4.50
CA ASN A 80 9.93 4.03 4.83
C ASN A 80 9.11 3.39 3.72
N ASP A 81 9.77 2.58 2.89
CA ASP A 81 9.11 1.81 1.86
C ASP A 81 8.61 0.49 2.43
N LEU A 82 7.29 0.38 2.61
CA LEU A 82 6.66 -0.82 3.14
C LEU A 82 6.13 -1.73 2.01
N ARG A 83 6.45 -1.41 0.76
CA ARG A 83 6.07 -2.24 -0.39
C ARG A 83 6.85 -3.55 -0.40
N ASN A 84 6.17 -4.62 -0.77
CA ASN A 84 6.82 -5.87 -1.11
C ASN A 84 7.11 -5.90 -2.61
N TRP A 85 8.38 -5.73 -2.99
CA TRP A 85 8.80 -5.67 -4.39
C TRP A 85 8.62 -6.99 -5.15
N GLU A 86 8.68 -8.13 -4.48
CA GLU A 86 8.37 -9.44 -5.09
C GLU A 86 6.88 -9.53 -5.44
N GLN A 87 6.00 -9.08 -4.55
CA GLN A 87 4.56 -9.00 -4.80
C GLN A 87 4.26 -8.08 -6.00
N ILE A 88 4.87 -6.90 -6.04
CA ILE A 88 4.71 -5.94 -7.15
C ILE A 88 5.21 -6.54 -8.46
N ARG A 89 6.35 -7.24 -8.44
CA ARG A 89 6.91 -7.93 -9.61
C ARG A 89 5.94 -8.99 -10.13
N ALA A 90 5.43 -9.85 -9.26
CA ALA A 90 4.47 -10.89 -9.63
C ALA A 90 3.18 -10.30 -10.23
N PHE A 91 2.66 -9.22 -9.65
CA PHE A 91 1.54 -8.48 -10.22
C PHE A 91 1.85 -7.93 -11.62
N ALA A 92 3.02 -7.30 -11.80
CA ALA A 92 3.42 -6.73 -13.08
C ALA A 92 3.60 -7.81 -14.15
N GLU A 93 4.14 -8.97 -13.80
CA GLU A 93 4.25 -10.13 -14.69
C GLU A 93 2.87 -10.67 -15.10
N GLN A 94 1.92 -10.76 -14.17
CA GLN A 94 0.54 -11.16 -14.48
C GLN A 94 -0.13 -10.15 -15.42
N PHE A 95 0.00 -8.86 -15.11
CA PHE A 95 -0.51 -7.79 -15.96
C PHE A 95 0.10 -7.84 -17.37
N GLY A 96 1.41 -8.06 -17.47
CA GLY A 96 2.12 -8.17 -18.74
C GLY A 96 1.68 -9.37 -19.59
N LYS A 97 1.19 -10.46 -18.99
CA LYS A 97 0.60 -11.59 -19.73
C LYS A 97 -0.75 -11.19 -20.33
N ILE A 98 -1.59 -10.51 -19.57
CA ILE A 98 -2.92 -10.06 -20.01
C ILE A 98 -2.85 -9.08 -21.18
N VAL A 99 -1.87 -8.16 -21.18
CA VAL A 99 -1.75 -7.12 -22.23
C VAL A 99 -1.09 -7.63 -23.52
N LYS A 100 -0.40 -8.77 -23.46
CA LYS A 100 0.26 -9.36 -24.65
C LYS A 100 -0.66 -10.27 -25.47
N ASP A 101 -1.85 -10.57 -24.96
CA ASP A 101 -2.93 -11.26 -25.67
C ASP A 101 -3.84 -10.23 -26.38
#